data_AF-A0A7C2HQ93-F1
#
_entry.id   AF-A0A7C2HQ93-F1
#
_cell.length_a   1.000
_cell.length_b   1.000
_cell.length_c   1.000
_cell.angle_alpha   90.00
_cell.angle_beta   90.00
_cell.angle_gamma   90.00
#
_symmetry.space_group_name_H-M   'P 1'
#
loop_
_entity.id
_entity.type
_entity.pdbx_description
1 polymer ?
#
loop_
_entity_poly.entity_id
_entity_poly.type
_entity_poly.pdbx_seq_one_letter_code
_entity_poly.pdbx_strand_id
1 'polypeptide(L)'
;MAFDRLKPEIDAEKKAGTVFKTCSGCGFEAAAVAEVSEVFFEQRCKVCGLGESYIEIPCPGECGATLHIDGHNVSGMTCEECGYEVTREDLSEALDTEFSDPSDFEPQINCAQCSSLGSVVQHGETFVCTECLYSEDSAPQCDWCNERQIGGGDLEYSYHTGCEFCEGHAGWTKGD
;
A
#
# COMPACT_ATOMS: atom_id res chain seq x y z
N MET A 1 8.46 16.43 26.51
CA MET A 1 8.87 15.80 25.24
C MET A 1 7.84 16.13 24.16
N ALA A 2 8.10 15.85 22.87
CA ALA A 2 7.17 16.19 21.79
C ALA A 2 5.76 15.61 22.01
N PHE A 3 5.68 14.38 22.54
CA PHE A 3 4.42 13.73 22.90
C PHE A 3 3.63 14.49 23.98
N ASP A 4 4.25 14.90 25.09
CA ASP A 4 3.56 15.64 26.16
C ASP A 4 2.91 16.94 25.66
N ARG A 5 3.55 17.60 24.70
CA ARG A 5 3.04 18.83 24.08
C ARG A 5 1.83 18.56 23.19
N LEU A 6 1.82 17.43 22.47
CA LEU A 6 0.77 17.03 21.54
C LEU A 6 -0.38 16.27 22.22
N LYS A 7 -0.17 15.77 23.44
CA LYS A 7 -1.17 15.01 24.20
C LYS A 7 -2.54 15.71 24.29
N PRO A 8 -2.65 17.03 24.55
CA PRO A 8 -3.94 17.70 24.57
C PRO A 8 -4.70 17.65 23.24
N GLU A 9 -3.98 17.76 22.12
CA GLU A 9 -4.55 17.67 20.77
C GLU A 9 -4.98 16.23 20.45
N ILE A 10 -4.12 15.25 20.74
CA ILE A 10 -4.44 13.82 20.60
C ILE A 10 -5.67 13.44 21.45
N ASP A 11 -5.72 13.88 22.71
CA ASP A 11 -6.85 13.60 23.60
C ASP A 11 -8.14 14.30 23.14
N ALA A 12 -8.04 15.44 22.44
CA ALA A 12 -9.19 16.12 21.82
C ALA A 12 -9.68 15.38 20.58
N GLU A 13 -8.79 14.94 19.69
CA GLU A 13 -9.12 14.13 18.50
C GLU A 13 -9.75 12.79 18.91
N LYS A 14 -9.22 12.13 19.95
CA LYS A 14 -9.82 10.92 20.54
C LYS A 14 -11.26 11.14 21.00
N LYS A 15 -11.53 12.27 21.66
CA LYS A 15 -12.90 12.64 22.08
C LYS A 15 -13.81 12.97 20.91
N ALA A 16 -13.25 13.40 19.78
CA ALA A 16 -13.98 13.64 18.54
C ALA A 16 -14.23 12.34 17.74
N GLY A 17 -13.69 11.19 18.19
CA GLY A 17 -13.93 9.88 17.58
C GLY A 17 -12.75 9.32 16.77
N THR A 18 -11.64 10.05 16.65
CA THR A 18 -10.44 9.54 15.97
C THR A 18 -9.82 8.40 16.75
N VAL A 19 -9.61 7.27 16.10
CA VAL A 19 -8.91 6.12 16.67
C VAL A 19 -7.40 6.38 16.63
N PHE A 20 -6.71 6.05 17.72
CA PHE A 20 -5.27 6.12 17.80
C PHE A 20 -4.69 4.76 18.18
N LYS A 21 -3.65 4.34 17.45
CA LYS A 21 -2.84 3.14 17.75
C LYS A 21 -1.44 3.53 18.24
N THR A 22 -0.73 2.55 18.80
CA THR A 22 0.68 2.69 19.18
C THR A 22 1.53 2.72 17.91
N CYS A 23 2.32 3.78 17.75
CA CYS A 23 3.23 3.91 16.62
C CYS A 23 4.43 2.96 16.74
N SER A 24 4.72 2.19 15.70
CA SER A 24 5.87 1.29 15.62
C SER A 24 7.21 2.02 15.74
N GLY A 25 7.31 3.24 15.18
CA GLY A 25 8.55 4.01 15.14
C GLY A 25 8.94 4.70 16.46
N CYS A 26 7.96 5.19 17.23
CA CYS A 26 8.24 5.94 18.48
C CYS A 26 7.62 5.34 19.75
N GLY A 27 6.79 4.29 19.64
CA GLY A 27 6.17 3.60 20.77
C GLY A 27 5.07 4.37 21.50
N PHE A 28 4.67 5.55 21.02
CA PHE A 28 3.59 6.35 21.62
C PHE A 28 2.24 6.03 20.96
N GLU A 29 1.16 6.04 21.75
CA GLU A 29 -0.23 5.97 21.27
C GLU A 29 -0.65 7.29 20.60
N ALA A 30 -0.09 7.50 19.42
CA ALA A 30 -0.13 8.75 18.67
C ALA A 30 -0.29 8.55 17.16
N ALA A 31 -0.45 7.31 16.67
CA ALA A 31 -0.78 7.03 15.27
C ALA A 31 -2.29 7.20 15.06
N ALA A 32 -2.70 8.32 14.47
CA ALA A 32 -4.09 8.56 14.12
C ALA A 32 -4.47 7.66 12.95
N VAL A 33 -5.55 6.91 13.08
CA VAL A 33 -6.04 5.96 12.07
C VAL A 33 -7.09 6.65 11.21
N ALA A 34 -6.97 6.48 9.89
CA ALA A 34 -7.96 6.80 8.88
C ALA A 34 -8.43 5.49 8.23
N GLU A 35 -9.75 5.31 8.17
CA GLU A 35 -10.38 4.21 7.45
C GLU A 35 -10.49 4.62 5.98
N VAL A 36 -9.79 3.89 5.10
CA VAL A 36 -9.91 4.08 3.63
C VAL A 36 -11.04 3.22 3.11
N SER A 37 -11.20 2.01 3.64
CA SER A 37 -12.34 1.12 3.42
C SER A 37 -12.56 0.20 4.63
N GLU A 38 -13.54 -0.69 4.55
CA GLU A 38 -13.82 -1.69 5.59
C GLU A 38 -12.61 -2.59 5.91
N VAL A 39 -11.70 -2.80 4.95
CA VAL A 39 -10.54 -3.68 5.10
C VAL A 39 -9.21 -2.95 5.03
N PHE A 40 -9.15 -1.72 4.51
CA PHE A 40 -7.90 -0.98 4.31
C PHE A 40 -7.84 0.29 5.15
N PHE A 41 -6.74 0.44 5.89
CA PHE A 41 -6.55 1.50 6.86
C PHE A 41 -5.19 2.14 6.70
N GLU A 42 -5.14 3.44 6.91
CA GLU A 42 -3.90 4.21 6.99
C GLU A 42 -3.74 4.78 8.39
N GLN A 43 -2.50 4.91 8.85
CA GLN A 43 -2.21 5.56 10.10
C GLN A 43 -1.01 6.48 10.00
N ARG A 44 -1.08 7.63 10.68
CA ARG A 44 0.04 8.58 10.73
C ARG A 44 0.31 9.03 12.17
N CYS A 45 1.55 8.84 12.61
CA CYS A 45 1.99 9.26 13.92
C CYS A 45 2.09 10.78 14.04
N LYS A 46 1.32 11.37 14.94
CA LYS A 46 1.38 12.81 15.24
C LYS A 46 2.70 13.25 15.88
N VAL A 47 3.47 12.31 16.46
CA VAL A 47 4.74 12.60 17.14
C VAL A 47 5.93 12.55 16.19
N CYS A 48 6.15 11.42 15.52
CA CYS A 48 7.31 11.21 14.64
C CYS A 48 7.00 11.35 13.15
N GLY A 49 5.73 11.46 12.76
CA GLY A 49 5.32 11.59 11.37
C GLY A 49 5.30 10.29 10.57
N LEU A 50 5.68 9.15 11.17
CA LEU A 50 5.66 7.85 10.49
C LEU A 50 4.25 7.55 9.99
N GLY A 51 4.14 7.28 8.69
CA GLY A 51 2.93 6.82 8.02
C GLY A 51 3.05 5.34 7.69
N GLU A 52 2.00 4.59 7.97
CA GLU A 52 1.92 3.14 7.72
C GLU A 52 0.51 2.82 7.24
N SER A 53 0.39 1.77 6.43
CA SER A 53 -0.89 1.22 6.00
C SER A 53 -0.98 -0.23 6.44
N TYR A 54 -2.20 -0.67 6.73
CA TYR A 54 -2.49 -2.05 7.11
C TYR A 54 -3.87 -2.46 6.61
N ILE A 55 -4.09 -3.76 6.52
CA ILE A 55 -5.39 -4.35 6.23
C ILE A 55 -5.88 -5.21 7.39
N GLU A 56 -7.21 -5.30 7.52
CA GLU A 56 -7.88 -6.22 8.41
C GLU A 56 -8.85 -7.08 7.58
N ILE A 57 -8.52 -8.37 7.40
CA ILE A 57 -9.27 -9.29 6.53
C ILE A 57 -9.62 -10.57 7.27
N PRO A 58 -10.74 -11.26 6.93
CA PRO A 58 -10.97 -12.61 7.43
C PRO A 58 -9.87 -13.55 6.96
N CYS A 59 -9.48 -14.51 7.79
CA CYS A 59 -8.47 -15.51 7.43
C CYS A 59 -8.93 -16.29 6.19
N PRO A 60 -8.15 -16.31 5.09
CA PRO A 60 -8.49 -17.06 3.88
C PRO A 60 -8.57 -18.58 4.11
N GLY A 61 -7.90 -19.09 5.15
CA GLY A 61 -8.05 -20.47 5.61
C GLY A 61 -9.39 -20.77 6.32
N GLU A 62 -10.32 -19.81 6.35
CA GLU A 62 -11.69 -19.93 6.87
C GLU A 62 -11.80 -20.38 8.35
N CYS A 63 -10.77 -20.12 9.16
CA CYS A 63 -10.80 -20.49 10.59
C CYS A 63 -11.65 -19.54 11.47
N GLY A 64 -12.12 -18.43 10.92
CA GLY A 64 -12.90 -17.40 11.62
C GLY A 64 -12.06 -16.30 12.29
N ALA A 65 -10.73 -16.40 12.25
CA ALA A 65 -9.84 -15.33 12.72
C ALA A 65 -9.86 -14.13 11.76
N THR A 66 -9.69 -12.93 12.32
CA THR A 66 -9.37 -11.72 11.54
C THR A 66 -7.86 -11.51 11.57
N LEU A 67 -7.26 -11.37 10.40
CA LEU A 67 -5.83 -11.13 10.23
C LEU A 67 -5.56 -9.63 10.17
N HIS A 68 -4.54 -9.18 10.88
CA HIS A 68 -4.00 -7.82 10.80
C HIS A 68 -2.66 -7.86 10.06
N ILE A 69 -2.61 -7.28 8.86
CA ILE A 69 -1.45 -7.35 7.97
C ILE A 69 -0.97 -5.93 7.70
N ASP A 70 0.27 -5.62 8.04
CA ASP A 70 0.91 -4.33 7.80
C ASP A 70 1.94 -4.43 6.68
N GLY A 71 2.40 -3.28 6.17
CA GLY A 71 3.38 -3.22 5.07
C GLY A 71 4.73 -3.91 5.34
N HIS A 72 5.02 -4.35 6.57
CA HIS A 72 6.24 -5.05 6.95
C HIS A 72 6.10 -6.57 7.01
N ASN A 73 4.88 -7.10 7.13
CA ASN A 73 4.62 -8.53 7.29
C ASN A 73 3.75 -9.13 6.19
N VAL A 74 3.51 -8.39 5.09
CA VAL A 74 2.72 -8.85 3.94
C VAL A 74 3.26 -10.17 3.38
N SER A 75 4.56 -10.22 3.07
CA SER A 75 5.19 -11.42 2.52
C SER A 75 5.41 -12.47 3.62
N GLY A 76 4.85 -13.66 3.44
CA GLY A 76 5.05 -14.79 4.37
C GLY A 76 4.21 -14.70 5.64
N MET A 77 3.14 -13.89 5.63
CA MET A 77 2.19 -13.87 6.73
C MET A 77 1.55 -15.26 6.90
N THR A 78 1.49 -15.73 8.14
CA THR A 78 0.81 -16.98 8.48
C THR A 78 -0.22 -16.70 9.57
N CYS A 79 -1.44 -17.22 9.41
CA CYS A 79 -2.45 -17.16 10.45
C CYS A 79 -1.97 -17.91 11.70
N GLU A 80 -1.90 -17.23 12.84
CA GLU A 80 -1.45 -17.83 14.11
C GLU A 80 -2.42 -18.91 14.63
N GLU A 81 -3.68 -18.88 14.22
CA GLU A 81 -4.70 -19.83 14.69
C GLU A 81 -4.73 -21.14 13.90
N CYS A 82 -4.64 -21.08 12.57
CA CYS A 82 -4.77 -22.27 11.71
C CYS A 82 -3.51 -22.61 10.90
N GLY A 83 -2.50 -21.74 10.90
CA GLY A 83 -1.26 -21.95 10.15
C GLY A 83 -1.40 -21.73 8.64
N TYR A 84 -2.50 -21.14 8.17
CA TYR A 84 -2.67 -20.81 6.76
C TYR A 84 -1.67 -19.72 6.34
N GLU A 85 -0.93 -19.98 5.27
CA GLU A 85 0.02 -19.03 4.67
C GLU A 85 -0.76 -18.12 3.70
N VAL A 86 -0.83 -16.83 4.02
CA VAL A 86 -1.51 -15.85 3.18
C VAL A 86 -0.70 -15.63 1.91
N THR A 87 -1.35 -15.82 0.78
CA THR A 87 -0.75 -15.63 -0.54
C THR A 87 -1.04 -14.23 -1.07
N ARG A 88 -0.29 -13.85 -2.12
CA ARG A 88 -0.56 -12.59 -2.83
C ARG A 88 -1.93 -12.60 -3.48
N GLU A 89 -2.38 -13.74 -3.98
CA GLU A 89 -3.70 -13.91 -4.58
C GLU A 89 -4.81 -13.66 -3.56
N ASP A 90 -4.67 -14.13 -2.32
CA ASP A 90 -5.64 -13.83 -1.25
C ASP A 90 -5.73 -12.33 -0.95
N LEU A 91 -4.58 -11.65 -0.95
CA LEU A 91 -4.53 -10.20 -0.75
C LEU A 91 -5.15 -9.44 -1.93
N SER A 92 -4.86 -9.88 -3.15
CA SER A 92 -5.49 -9.34 -4.34
C SER A 92 -7.01 -9.54 -4.30
N GLU A 93 -7.51 -10.71 -3.91
CA GLU A 93 -8.96 -10.95 -3.81
C GLU A 93 -9.62 -10.08 -2.73
N ALA A 94 -8.92 -9.82 -1.62
CA ALA A 94 -9.44 -8.98 -0.55
C ALA A 94 -9.41 -7.46 -0.89
N LEU A 95 -8.48 -7.03 -1.72
CA LEU A 95 -8.24 -5.61 -2.03
C LEU A 95 -8.73 -5.20 -3.43
N ASP A 96 -8.80 -6.10 -4.40
CA ASP A 96 -9.26 -5.77 -5.74
C ASP A 96 -10.78 -5.61 -5.74
N THR A 97 -11.22 -4.38 -5.93
CA THR A 97 -12.64 -4.00 -5.88
C THR A 97 -13.19 -3.65 -7.25
N GLU A 98 -12.33 -3.57 -8.27
CA GLU A 98 -12.75 -3.28 -9.62
C GLU A 98 -13.11 -4.57 -10.37
N PHE A 99 -14.15 -4.47 -11.19
CA PHE A 99 -14.47 -5.54 -12.12
C PHE A 99 -13.81 -5.23 -13.45
N SER A 100 -12.78 -5.98 -13.82
CA SER A 100 -12.26 -5.99 -15.19
C SER A 100 -13.02 -7.03 -16.02
N ASP A 101 -13.48 -6.64 -17.21
CA ASP A 101 -13.96 -7.62 -18.19
C ASP A 101 -12.77 -8.47 -18.64
N PRO A 102 -12.84 -9.81 -18.60
CA PRO A 102 -11.73 -10.68 -19.00
C PRO A 102 -11.27 -10.48 -20.46
N SER A 103 -12.06 -9.78 -21.29
CA SER A 103 -11.70 -9.41 -22.67
C SER A 103 -10.91 -8.09 -22.77
N ASP A 104 -10.86 -7.29 -21.72
CA ASP A 104 -10.04 -6.09 -21.63
C ASP A 104 -8.62 -6.46 -21.17
N PHE A 105 -7.64 -6.19 -22.03
CA PHE A 105 -6.25 -6.31 -21.63
C PHE A 105 -5.89 -5.08 -20.80
N GLU A 106 -5.87 -5.22 -19.48
CA GLU A 106 -5.35 -4.19 -18.60
C GLU A 106 -3.84 -4.40 -18.37
N PRO A 107 -3.01 -3.38 -18.65
CA PRO A 107 -1.58 -3.46 -18.35
C PRO A 107 -1.39 -3.63 -16.85
N GLN A 108 -0.50 -4.56 -16.48
CA GLN A 108 -0.14 -4.80 -15.09
C GLN A 108 0.35 -3.51 -14.43
N ILE A 109 -0.03 -3.31 -13.18
CA ILE A 109 0.42 -2.18 -12.39
C ILE A 109 1.50 -2.65 -11.42
N ASN A 110 2.62 -1.94 -11.44
CA ASN A 110 3.82 -2.27 -10.67
C ASN A 110 3.99 -1.35 -9.47
N CYS A 111 4.75 -1.76 -8.46
CA CYS A 111 5.05 -0.93 -7.30
C CYS A 111 6.53 -0.56 -7.29
N ALA A 112 6.85 0.71 -7.56
CA ALA A 112 8.23 1.18 -7.53
C ALA A 112 8.78 1.30 -6.09
N GLN A 113 7.90 1.44 -5.09
CA GLN A 113 8.30 1.53 -3.69
C GLN A 113 9.01 0.26 -3.19
N CYS A 114 8.59 -0.92 -3.67
CA CYS A 114 9.21 -2.20 -3.36
C CYS A 114 9.81 -2.91 -4.59
N SER A 115 9.84 -2.23 -5.74
CA SER A 115 10.28 -2.74 -7.04
C SER A 115 9.59 -4.06 -7.46
N SER A 116 8.33 -4.28 -7.06
CA SER A 116 7.59 -5.51 -7.36
C SER A 116 6.68 -5.37 -8.58
N LEU A 117 6.77 -6.35 -9.50
CA LEU A 117 6.01 -6.38 -10.75
C LEU A 117 4.59 -6.95 -10.56
N GLY A 118 3.61 -6.33 -11.23
CA GLY A 118 2.19 -6.72 -11.25
C GLY A 118 1.51 -6.76 -9.87
N SER A 119 2.10 -6.10 -8.88
CA SER A 119 1.77 -6.25 -7.45
C SER A 119 0.71 -5.27 -6.98
N VAL A 120 0.10 -4.52 -7.88
CA VAL A 120 -0.81 -3.44 -7.52
C VAL A 120 -2.19 -3.74 -8.05
N VAL A 121 -3.18 -3.64 -7.17
CA VAL A 121 -4.61 -3.79 -7.47
C VAL A 121 -5.33 -2.46 -7.25
N GLN A 122 -6.50 -2.29 -7.86
CA GLN A 122 -7.34 -1.12 -7.64
C GLN A 122 -8.35 -1.37 -6.51
N HIS A 123 -8.30 -0.51 -5.50
CA HIS A 123 -9.15 -0.54 -4.32
C HIS A 123 -9.94 0.77 -4.22
N GLY A 124 -11.15 0.78 -4.79
CA GLY A 124 -11.96 1.97 -4.97
C GLY A 124 -11.26 2.98 -5.88
N GLU A 125 -10.99 4.17 -5.33
CA GLU A 125 -10.27 5.25 -6.03
C GLU A 125 -8.75 5.19 -5.85
N THR A 126 -8.23 4.22 -5.09
CA THR A 126 -6.81 4.11 -4.73
C THR A 126 -6.20 2.85 -5.35
N PHE A 127 -4.92 2.89 -5.67
CA PHE A 127 -4.13 1.74 -6.09
C PHE A 127 -3.28 1.25 -4.92
N VAL A 128 -3.33 -0.04 -4.59
CA VAL A 128 -2.66 -0.61 -3.41
C VAL A 128 -1.72 -1.75 -3.82
N CYS A 129 -0.49 -1.70 -3.35
CA CYS A 129 0.46 -2.79 -3.54
C CYS A 129 0.21 -3.95 -2.56
N THR A 130 -0.02 -5.15 -3.09
CA THR A 130 -0.23 -6.39 -2.33
C THR A 130 1.06 -7.01 -1.77
N GLU A 131 2.20 -6.31 -1.88
CA GLU A 131 3.50 -6.76 -1.33
C GLU A 131 4.02 -5.83 -0.20
N CYS A 132 3.60 -4.56 -0.19
CA CYS A 132 4.07 -3.60 0.82
C CYS A 132 2.99 -2.64 1.34
N LEU A 133 1.75 -2.77 0.86
CA LEU A 133 0.60 -1.91 1.17
C LEU A 133 0.82 -0.42 0.90
N TYR A 134 1.85 -0.05 0.14
CA TYR A 134 1.98 1.29 -0.38
C TYR A 134 0.83 1.61 -1.33
N SER A 135 0.29 2.82 -1.21
CA SER A 135 -0.92 3.26 -1.88
C SER A 135 -0.76 4.64 -2.51
N GLU A 136 -1.38 4.85 -3.67
CA GLU A 136 -1.50 6.15 -4.33
C GLU A 136 -2.84 6.25 -5.07
N ASP A 137 -3.34 7.46 -5.26
CA ASP A 137 -4.61 7.73 -5.97
C ASP A 137 -4.48 7.66 -7.50
N SER A 138 -3.28 7.37 -8.01
CA SER A 138 -3.04 7.24 -9.44
C SER A 138 -1.89 6.28 -9.73
N ALA A 139 -2.02 5.50 -10.80
CA ALA A 139 -0.95 4.67 -11.34
C ALA A 139 -0.62 5.11 -12.78
N PRO A 140 0.22 6.15 -12.97
CA PRO A 140 0.58 6.66 -14.28
C PRO A 140 1.33 5.62 -15.12
N GLN A 141 1.27 5.80 -16.44
CA GLN A 141 1.91 4.93 -17.43
C GLN A 141 3.25 5.52 -17.88
N CYS A 142 4.26 4.67 -18.02
CA CYS A 142 5.54 5.03 -18.62
C CYS A 142 5.41 5.11 -20.15
N ASP A 143 5.82 6.23 -20.74
CA ASP A 143 5.73 6.47 -22.19
C ASP A 143 6.70 5.61 -23.02
N TRP A 144 7.72 5.00 -22.40
CA TRP A 144 8.66 4.13 -23.09
C TRP A 144 8.20 2.67 -23.12
N CYS A 145 7.97 2.07 -21.95
CA CYS A 145 7.62 0.65 -21.85
C CYS A 145 6.11 0.38 -21.81
N ASN A 146 5.27 1.41 -21.68
CA ASN A 146 3.81 1.31 -21.51
C ASN A 146 3.35 0.59 -20.23
N GLU A 147 4.25 0.32 -19.28
CA GLU A 147 3.90 -0.22 -17.97
C GLU A 147 3.36 0.87 -17.05
N ARG A 148 2.45 0.50 -16.14
CA ARG A 148 1.94 1.40 -15.09
C ARG A 148 2.67 1.17 -13.77
N GLN A 149 2.78 2.20 -12.94
CA GLN A 149 3.35 2.06 -11.60
C GLN A 149 2.77 3.04 -10.58
N ILE A 150 2.81 2.66 -9.31
CA ILE A 150 2.73 3.56 -8.15
C ILE A 150 4.10 3.74 -7.49
N GLY A 151 4.32 4.85 -6.78
CA GLY A 151 5.49 5.10 -5.93
C GLY A 151 6.76 5.48 -6.67
N GLY A 152 6.69 5.65 -8.00
CA GLY A 152 7.85 5.99 -8.83
C GLY A 152 7.94 7.46 -9.21
N GLY A 153 7.11 8.31 -8.60
CA GLY A 153 7.04 9.73 -8.87
C GLY A 153 6.41 10.09 -10.23
N ASP A 154 6.67 11.30 -10.68
CA ASP A 154 6.15 11.83 -11.95
C ASP A 154 6.82 11.18 -13.16
N LEU A 155 6.01 10.78 -14.14
CA LEU A 155 6.41 10.11 -15.37
C LEU A 155 6.43 11.02 -16.62
N GLU A 156 6.31 12.35 -16.47
CA GLU A 156 6.29 13.33 -17.57
C GLU A 156 7.41 13.15 -18.63
N TYR A 157 8.60 12.68 -18.23
CA TYR A 157 9.75 12.49 -19.14
C TYR A 157 10.15 11.02 -19.33
N SER A 158 9.26 10.11 -18.95
CA SER A 158 9.55 8.67 -18.88
C SER A 158 9.84 8.03 -20.25
N TYR A 159 9.44 8.65 -21.36
CA TYR A 159 9.89 8.23 -22.70
C TYR A 159 11.42 8.24 -22.80
N HIS A 160 12.07 9.30 -22.30
CA HIS A 160 13.51 9.45 -22.37
C HIS A 160 14.22 8.78 -21.20
N THR A 161 13.76 9.03 -19.97
CA THR A 161 14.44 8.61 -18.73
C THR A 161 13.98 7.27 -18.18
N GLY A 162 12.88 6.73 -18.69
CA GLY A 162 12.28 5.49 -18.20
C GLY A 162 11.47 5.69 -16.93
N CYS A 163 11.15 4.56 -16.31
CA CYS A 163 10.49 4.44 -15.01
C CYS A 163 11.36 3.56 -14.10
N GLU A 164 10.85 3.10 -12.96
CA GLU A 164 11.62 2.20 -12.07
C GLU A 164 12.00 0.88 -12.78
N PHE A 165 11.23 0.47 -13.78
CA PHE A 165 11.34 -0.84 -14.43
C PHE A 165 11.97 -0.80 -15.83
N CYS A 166 12.36 0.37 -16.33
CA CYS A 166 13.04 0.48 -17.62
C CYS A 166 13.96 1.71 -17.69
N GLU A 167 14.95 1.68 -18.56
CA GLU A 167 15.92 2.78 -18.71
C GLU A 167 15.45 3.92 -19.64
N GLY A 168 14.22 3.84 -20.17
CA GLY A 168 13.74 4.74 -21.21
C GLY A 168 14.54 4.65 -22.51
N HIS A 169 14.23 5.49 -23.49
CA HIS A 169 14.97 5.54 -24.77
C HIS A 169 16.48 5.80 -24.59
N ALA A 170 16.89 6.50 -23.53
CA ALA A 170 18.30 6.80 -23.25
C ALA A 170 19.14 5.54 -22.99
N GLY A 171 18.57 4.50 -22.38
CA GLY A 171 19.25 3.22 -22.19
C GLY A 171 19.52 2.47 -23.49
N TRP A 172 18.67 2.67 -24.49
CA TRP A 172 18.71 1.95 -25.77
C TRP A 172 19.55 2.63 -26.84
N THR A 173 19.96 3.88 -26.62
CA THR A 173 20.77 4.67 -27.57
C THR A 173 22.25 4.76 -27.19
N LYS A 174 22.67 4.11 -26.10
CA LYS A 174 24.09 3.93 -25.76
C LYS A 174 24.68 2.80 -26.61
N GLY A 175 24.95 3.07 -27.89
CA GLY A 175 25.43 2.02 -28.79
C GLY A 175 26.03 2.44 -30.14
N ASP A 176 26.32 3.73 -30.37
CA ASP A 176 27.07 4.21 -31.55
C ASP A 176 28.34 4.98 -31.13
#